data_AF-A0AA51E7T1-F1
#
_entry.id   AF-A0AA51E7T1-F1
#
_cell.length_a   1.000
_cell.length_b   1.000
_cell.length_c   1.000
_cell.angle_alpha   90.00
_cell.angle_beta   90.00
_cell.angle_gamma   90.00
#
_symmetry.space_group_name_H-M   'P 1'
#
loop_
_entity.id
_entity.type
_entity.pdbx_description
1 polymer ?
#
loop_
_entity_poly.entity_id
_entity_poly.type
_entity_poly.pdbx_seq_one_letter_code
_entity_poly.pdbx_strand_id
1 'polypeptide(L)'
;HCAIWDQEENKWPKGIRANGHLLLNSAKMSKSDGNFLTLSESLDKFSADGMRLTLADAGDSIEDANFVESTADAAILRLYTFIEWVK
;
A
#
# COMPACT_ATOMS: atom_id res chain seq x y z
N HIS A 1 -17.64 20.90 5.04
CA HIS A 1 -16.90 21.93 4.28
C HIS A 1 -17.83 23.03 3.78
N CYS A 2 -18.72 22.80 2.82
CA CYS A 2 -19.63 23.83 2.29
C CYS A 2 -20.51 24.51 3.35
N ALA A 3 -20.93 23.79 4.40
CA ALA A 3 -21.75 24.37 5.48
C ALA A 3 -20.96 25.22 6.50
N ILE A 4 -19.63 25.08 6.56
CA ILE A 4 -18.77 25.82 7.51
C ILE A 4 -18.05 26.98 6.80
N TRP A 5 -17.68 26.78 5.54
CA TRP A 5 -16.93 27.72 4.71
C TRP A 5 -17.72 28.04 3.45
N ASP A 6 -18.94 28.54 3.61
CA ASP A 6 -19.88 28.80 2.51
C ASP A 6 -19.37 29.85 1.51
N GLN A 7 -18.63 30.86 1.97
CA GLN A 7 -18.04 31.92 1.15
C GLN A 7 -16.55 31.70 0.79
N GLU A 8 -15.96 30.62 1.30
CA GLU A 8 -14.53 30.33 1.14
C GLU A 8 -14.31 29.01 0.38
N GLU A 9 -14.70 28.97 -0.91
CA GLU A 9 -14.59 27.79 -1.79
C GLU A 9 -13.15 27.27 -1.95
N ASN A 10 -12.15 28.13 -1.71
CA ASN A 10 -10.75 27.74 -1.65
C ASN A 10 -10.47 26.72 -0.51
N LYS A 11 -11.30 26.68 0.53
CA LYS A 11 -11.22 25.72 1.65
C LYS A 11 -11.97 24.42 1.38
N TRP A 12 -12.63 24.27 0.23
CA TRP A 12 -13.37 23.03 -0.09
C TRP A 12 -12.42 21.95 -0.61
N PRO A 13 -12.74 20.65 -0.39
CA PRO A 13 -11.97 19.54 -0.95
C PRO A 13 -11.85 19.66 -2.47
N LYS A 14 -10.65 19.47 -3.02
CA LYS A 14 -10.38 19.59 -4.46
C LYS A 14 -10.47 18.28 -5.23
N GLY A 15 -10.46 17.16 -4.51
CA GLY A 15 -10.57 15.83 -5.11
C GLY A 15 -10.73 14.78 -4.05
N ILE A 16 -11.31 13.65 -4.46
CA ILE A 16 -11.48 12.46 -3.65
C ILE A 16 -11.05 11.30 -4.55
N ARG A 17 -10.16 10.44 -4.05
CA ARG A 17 -9.77 9.20 -4.71
C ARG A 17 -10.18 8.03 -3.83
N ALA A 18 -10.89 7.08 -4.41
CA ALA A 18 -11.20 5.80 -3.80
C ALA A 18 -10.29 4.71 -4.40
N ASN A 19 -10.07 3.66 -3.62
CA ASN A 19 -9.41 2.41 -4.02
C ASN A 19 -10.22 1.24 -3.46
N GLY A 20 -10.02 0.04 -4.01
CA GLY A 20 -10.60 -1.17 -3.46
C GLY A 20 -9.99 -1.58 -2.12
N HIS A 21 -10.49 -2.66 -1.53
CA HIS A 21 -9.93 -3.25 -0.33
C HIS A 21 -8.62 -3.98 -0.65
N LEU A 22 -7.77 -4.13 0.37
CA LEU A 22 -6.50 -4.83 0.22
C LEU A 22 -6.67 -6.33 0.44
N LEU A 23 -6.32 -7.10 -0.58
CA LEU A 23 -6.09 -8.53 -0.51
C LEU A 23 -4.64 -8.80 -0.10
N LEU A 24 -4.42 -9.96 0.52
CA LEU A 24 -3.10 -10.50 0.83
C LEU A 24 -2.96 -11.84 0.12
N ASN A 25 -1.97 -11.96 -0.75
CA ASN A 25 -1.71 -13.13 -1.60
C ASN A 25 -2.97 -13.61 -2.35
N SER A 26 -3.69 -12.67 -2.97
CA SER A 26 -4.92 -12.91 -3.74
C SER A 26 -6.11 -13.43 -2.92
N ALA A 27 -6.02 -13.39 -1.59
CA ALA A 27 -7.06 -13.80 -0.68
C ALA A 27 -7.47 -12.65 0.25
N LYS A 28 -8.69 -12.71 0.77
CA LYS A 28 -9.19 -11.74 1.75
C LYS A 28 -8.24 -11.71 2.96
N MET A 29 -7.85 -10.51 3.37
CA MET A 29 -7.08 -10.34 4.60
C MET A 29 -7.98 -10.61 5.82
N SER A 30 -7.65 -11.64 6.59
CA SER A 30 -8.53 -12.21 7.61
C SER A 30 -7.72 -12.84 8.75
N LYS A 31 -7.99 -12.40 9.99
CA LYS A 31 -7.33 -12.95 11.18
C LYS A 31 -7.74 -14.40 11.46
N SER A 32 -8.99 -14.77 11.18
CA SER A 32 -9.49 -16.12 11.43
C SER A 32 -8.84 -17.16 10.51
N ASP A 33 -8.46 -16.74 9.31
CA ASP A 33 -7.95 -17.62 8.27
C ASP A 33 -6.41 -17.67 8.27
N GLY A 34 -5.77 -16.94 9.20
CA GLY A 34 -4.31 -16.80 9.29
C GLY A 34 -3.69 -15.91 8.20
N ASN A 35 -4.46 -15.47 7.21
CA ASN A 35 -4.03 -14.58 6.14
C ASN A 35 -4.10 -13.11 6.57
N PHE A 36 -3.24 -12.72 7.51
CA PHE A 36 -3.25 -11.39 8.09
C PHE A 36 -1.83 -10.89 8.38
N LEU A 37 -1.61 -9.60 8.12
CA LEU A 37 -0.39 -8.90 8.50
C LEU A 37 -0.77 -7.56 9.12
N THR A 38 -0.23 -7.26 10.30
CA THR A 38 -0.21 -5.90 10.84
C THR A 38 0.84 -5.05 10.13
N LEU A 39 0.72 -3.73 10.25
CA LEU A 39 1.75 -2.80 9.77
C LEU A 39 3.12 -3.13 10.38
N SER A 40 3.20 -3.35 11.69
CA SER A 40 4.46 -3.67 12.38
C SER A 40 5.08 -4.97 11.88
N GLU A 41 4.31 -6.05 11.76
CA GLU A 41 4.81 -7.32 11.21
C GLU A 41 5.29 -7.16 9.76
N SER A 42 4.59 -6.35 8.96
CA SER A 42 4.97 -6.08 7.57
C SER A 42 6.29 -5.32 7.47
N LEU A 43 6.51 -4.35 8.36
CA LEU A 43 7.76 -3.60 8.45
C LEU A 43 8.92 -4.47 8.90
N ASP A 44 8.71 -5.31 9.91
CA ASP A 44 9.74 -6.22 10.42
C ASP A 44 10.11 -7.29 9.37
N LYS A 45 9.13 -7.73 8.57
CA LYS A 45 9.31 -8.76 7.55
C LYS A 45 9.93 -8.23 6.26
N PHE A 46 9.50 -7.06 5.78
CA PHE A 46 9.84 -6.58 4.44
C PHE A 46 10.62 -5.27 4.39
N SER A 47 10.96 -4.68 5.54
CA SER A 47 11.39 -3.28 5.69
C SER A 47 10.32 -2.27 5.23
N ALA A 48 10.52 -1.00 5.61
CA ALA A 48 9.63 0.07 5.16
C ALA A 48 9.63 0.22 3.62
N ASP A 49 10.79 0.11 2.98
CA ASP A 49 10.93 0.37 1.54
C ASP A 49 10.42 -0.80 0.70
N GLY A 50 10.73 -2.04 1.10
CA GLY A 50 10.19 -3.23 0.44
C GLY A 50 8.66 -3.27 0.50
N MET A 51 8.07 -3.01 1.69
CA MET A 51 6.62 -2.92 1.85
C MET A 51 5.99 -1.83 0.98
N ARG A 52 6.55 -0.60 0.98
CA ARG A 52 6.00 0.53 0.21
C ARG A 52 6.11 0.31 -1.29
N LEU A 53 7.19 -0.33 -1.77
CA LEU A 53 7.34 -0.65 -3.18
C LEU A 53 6.27 -1.65 -3.63
N THR A 54 5.99 -2.68 -2.82
CA THR A 54 4.92 -3.64 -3.11
C THR A 54 3.53 -3.03 -3.01
N LEU A 55 3.29 -2.12 -2.05
CA LEU A 55 2.02 -1.39 -1.97
C LEU A 55 1.78 -0.48 -3.19
N ALA A 56 2.85 0.08 -3.77
CA ALA A 56 2.75 0.85 -5.01
C ALA A 56 2.39 -0.04 -6.22
N ASP A 57 2.83 -1.30 -6.21
CA ASP A 57 2.51 -2.31 -7.23
C ASP A 57 1.13 -2.97 -7.03
N ALA A 58 0.55 -2.88 -5.83
CA ALA A 58 -0.64 -3.64 -5.44
C ALA A 58 -1.92 -3.30 -6.24
N GLY A 59 -2.00 -2.10 -6.84
CA GLY A 59 -3.12 -1.69 -7.67
C GLY A 59 -3.48 -0.21 -7.50
N ASP A 60 -3.90 0.42 -8.60
CA ASP A 60 -4.24 1.85 -8.67
C ASP A 60 -5.69 2.14 -9.08
N SER A 61 -6.47 1.10 -9.37
CA SER A 61 -7.87 1.17 -9.77
C SER A 61 -8.82 1.20 -8.55
N ILE A 62 -10.12 1.12 -8.81
CA ILE A 62 -11.16 1.00 -7.78
C ILE A 62 -11.46 -0.46 -7.40
N GLU A 63 -10.91 -1.42 -8.14
CA GLU A 63 -10.97 -2.83 -7.80
C GLU A 63 -10.05 -3.13 -6.62
N ASP A 64 -10.26 -4.28 -5.99
CA ASP A 64 -9.44 -4.70 -4.85
C ASP A 64 -7.95 -4.79 -5.24
N ALA A 65 -7.11 -4.12 -4.45
CA ALA A 65 -5.66 -4.15 -4.59
C ALA A 65 -5.10 -5.42 -3.96
N ASN A 66 -3.95 -5.90 -4.42
CA ASN A 66 -3.38 -7.15 -3.93
C ASN A 66 -1.92 -6.98 -3.48
N PHE A 67 -1.69 -7.16 -2.18
CA PHE A 67 -0.34 -7.27 -1.65
C PHE A 67 0.15 -8.71 -1.77
N VAL A 68 1.22 -8.93 -2.52
CA VAL A 68 1.81 -10.26 -2.72
C VAL A 68 3.18 -10.31 -2.06
N GLU A 69 3.35 -11.20 -1.08
CA GLU A 69 4.58 -11.28 -0.29
C GLU A 69 5.81 -11.63 -1.15
N SER A 70 5.66 -12.50 -2.14
CA SER A 70 6.76 -12.82 -3.07
C SER A 70 7.21 -11.62 -3.89
N THR A 71 6.32 -10.66 -4.15
CA THR A 71 6.67 -9.39 -4.80
C THR A 71 7.46 -8.48 -3.85
N ALA A 72 7.16 -8.51 -2.55
CA ALA A 72 7.93 -7.81 -1.52
C ALA A 72 9.34 -8.37 -1.36
N ASP A 73 9.50 -9.69 -1.36
CA ASP A 73 10.83 -10.33 -1.34
C ASP A 73 11.65 -9.93 -2.58
N ALA A 74 11.02 -9.96 -3.77
CA ALA A 74 11.66 -9.52 -5.00
C ALA A 74 12.00 -8.02 -5.01
N ALA A 75 11.15 -7.19 -4.41
CA ALA A 75 11.38 -5.76 -4.23
C ALA A 75 12.64 -5.49 -3.38
N ILE A 76 12.77 -6.16 -2.24
CA ILE A 76 13.94 -6.03 -1.35
C ILE A 76 15.21 -6.43 -2.09
N LEU A 77 15.20 -7.56 -2.80
CA LEU A 77 16.36 -8.02 -3.55
C LEU A 77 16.77 -7.00 -4.63
N ARG A 78 15.79 -6.47 -5.38
CA ARG A 78 16.04 -5.44 -6.40
C ARG A 78 16.65 -4.18 -5.80
N LEU A 79 16.08 -3.67 -4.69
CA LEU A 79 16.60 -2.49 -3.99
C LEU A 79 18.04 -2.71 -3.51
N TYR A 80 18.32 -3.88 -2.91
CA TYR A 80 19.67 -4.22 -2.47
C TYR A 80 20.66 -4.25 -3.64
N THR A 81 20.34 -4.99 -4.71
CA THR A 81 21.22 -5.08 -5.89
C THR A 81 21.44 -3.73 -6.57
N PHE A 82 20.42 -2.85 -6.58
CA PHE A 82 20.54 -1.50 -7.10
C PHE A 82 21.50 -0.65 -6.27
N ILE A 83 21.40 -0.70 -4.93
CA ILE A 83 22.32 0.01 -4.04
C ILE A 83 23.76 -0.47 -4.23
N GLU A 84 23.98 -1.78 -4.31
CA GLU A 84 25.32 -2.35 -4.54
C GLU A 84 25.87 -1.99 -5.93
N TRP A 85 25.03 -1.80 -6.94
CA TRP A 85 25.46 -1.38 -8.28
C TRP A 85 25.84 0.11 -8.35
N VAL A 86 25.17 0.97 -7.57
CA VAL A 86 25.43 2.42 -7.54
C VAL A 86 26.66 2.77 -6.70
N LYS A 87 26.96 1.98 -5.67
CA LYS A 87 28.15 2.16 -4.81
C LYS A 87 29.45 1.96 -5.58
#